data_AF-A0A949SDG1-F1
#
_entry.id   AF-A0A949SDG1-F1
#
_cell.length_a   1.000
_cell.length_b   1.000
_cell.length_c   1.000
_cell.angle_alpha   90.00
_cell.angle_beta   90.00
_cell.angle_gamma   90.00
#
_symmetry.space_group_name_H-M   'P 1'
#
loop_
_entity.id
_entity.type
_entity.pdbx_description
1 polymer ?
#
loop_
_entity_poly.entity_id
_entity_poly.type
_entity_poly.pdbx_seq_one_letter_code
_entity_poly.pdbx_strand_id
1 'polypeptide(L)'
;MFTGSQRFSLSPVSRTWIRMISVFFLLFVLSIGFSHGQPNPTTGRMQISIAGEEALSPQVFPSGESVCVVWSQFEDDFYRLFSRYWNGSQWSSPATIEAGYGDALYPLGTRSGGALLVAWTENQGSGFGRIHMMRSMDQGQSWQPSEALSDWHTGAGGAALAASGNRVCLAWTDSSSGLMALRYKTSLDQGTVWTAEKSLAVSSQDCRHPTMCVSGNQVYVAWEDWRHGQPEIYYQRSLDNGGTWSSATAMSVVDSFASERPAIACSGQVICLVWQEDTLTNPALMIIRSTNGGSSWTRRKLAEAEGSLVSPVIAADGNQMVLGFIEGNGPAARLEILKSSDSGQTWSSFDSYSADPAAWLGLPSLGAAGGIIYAAWCQHHSQGFSSLISRNPPFAPPAYPLLLIY
;
A
#
# COMPACT_ATOMS: atom_id res chain seq x y z
N MET A 1 27.91 19.52 -72.80
CA MET A 1 28.53 18.96 -71.59
C MET A 1 28.12 17.50 -71.47
N PHE A 2 29.14 16.64 -71.46
CA PHE A 2 29.23 15.20 -71.18
C PHE A 2 27.93 14.43 -70.82
N THR A 3 27.49 13.46 -71.64
CA THR A 3 27.71 11.97 -71.56
C THR A 3 27.23 11.36 -70.24
N GLY A 4 26.55 10.23 -70.12
CA GLY A 4 26.25 9.09 -71.00
C GLY A 4 25.75 7.95 -70.10
N SER A 5 24.80 7.16 -70.62
CA SER A 5 24.55 5.70 -70.46
C SER A 5 25.28 4.91 -69.33
N GLN A 6 24.77 3.91 -68.59
CA GLN A 6 23.66 2.94 -68.70
C GLN A 6 23.36 2.31 -67.31
N ARG A 7 22.19 1.66 -67.24
CA ARG A 7 21.63 0.61 -66.34
C ARG A 7 22.60 -0.22 -65.47
N PHE A 8 22.18 -0.60 -64.25
CA PHE A 8 21.69 -1.96 -63.89
C PHE A 8 21.19 -2.04 -62.43
N SER A 9 20.38 -3.07 -62.16
CA SER A 9 19.48 -3.34 -61.02
C SER A 9 20.12 -3.98 -59.77
N LEU A 10 19.29 -4.12 -58.71
CA LEU A 10 19.27 -5.09 -57.56
C LEU A 10 19.35 -4.37 -56.19
N SER A 11 18.71 -4.76 -55.07
CA SER A 11 17.54 -5.60 -54.71
C SER A 11 17.29 -5.40 -53.18
N PRO A 12 16.13 -5.74 -52.59
CA PRO A 12 15.82 -5.51 -51.18
C PRO A 12 15.98 -6.79 -50.33
N VAL A 13 16.54 -6.70 -49.11
CA VAL A 13 16.46 -7.81 -48.13
C VAL A 13 16.33 -7.29 -46.71
N SER A 14 15.23 -7.65 -46.04
CA SER A 14 15.19 -7.76 -44.58
C SER A 14 14.42 -9.02 -44.19
N ARG A 15 14.88 -9.64 -43.07
CA ARG A 15 14.38 -10.83 -42.33
C ARG A 15 14.99 -12.18 -42.72
N THR A 16 15.92 -12.72 -41.92
CA THR A 16 15.68 -13.75 -40.87
C THR A 16 16.98 -14.42 -40.32
N TRP A 17 17.10 -14.45 -38.98
CA TRP A 17 17.46 -15.58 -38.07
C TRP A 17 18.88 -16.22 -37.95
N ILE A 18 19.32 -16.38 -36.66
CA ILE A 18 20.08 -17.49 -35.99
C ILE A 18 21.57 -17.32 -35.55
N ARG A 19 21.72 -17.30 -34.20
CA ARG A 19 22.65 -17.96 -33.23
C ARG A 19 24.21 -17.97 -33.35
N MET A 20 24.82 -17.59 -32.21
CA MET A 20 26.00 -18.13 -31.47
C MET A 20 27.37 -18.33 -32.16
N ILE A 21 28.42 -17.67 -31.63
CA ILE A 21 29.51 -18.29 -30.80
C ILE A 21 30.48 -17.19 -30.32
N SER A 22 30.84 -17.31 -29.04
CA SER A 22 31.68 -16.47 -28.18
C SER A 22 33.17 -16.42 -28.57
N VAL A 23 33.81 -15.26 -28.37
CA VAL A 23 35.24 -15.19 -27.97
C VAL A 23 35.42 -14.08 -26.94
N PHE A 24 36.12 -14.45 -25.86
CA PHE A 24 36.45 -13.73 -24.64
C PHE A 24 36.88 -12.25 -24.79
N PHE A 25 36.22 -11.37 -24.03
CA PHE A 25 36.85 -10.19 -23.43
C PHE A 25 36.33 -10.02 -22.00
N LEU A 26 37.18 -10.35 -21.02
CA LEU A 26 36.98 -10.05 -19.62
C LEU A 26 37.25 -8.54 -19.43
N LEU A 27 36.21 -7.73 -19.57
CA LEU A 27 36.19 -6.37 -19.04
C LEU A 27 35.41 -6.43 -17.73
N PHE A 28 36.15 -6.30 -16.63
CA PHE A 28 35.59 -5.96 -15.32
C PHE A 28 34.97 -4.57 -15.44
N VAL A 29 33.73 -4.51 -15.94
CA VAL A 29 32.88 -3.36 -15.71
C VAL A 29 32.41 -3.53 -14.28
N LEU A 30 32.93 -2.69 -13.39
CA LEU A 30 32.31 -2.37 -12.10
C LEU A 30 30.97 -1.67 -12.41
N SER A 31 30.00 -2.43 -12.91
CA SER A 31 28.61 -2.09 -12.72
C SER A 31 28.38 -2.27 -11.23
N ILE A 32 28.14 -1.16 -10.54
CA ILE A 32 27.41 -1.18 -9.27
C ILE A 32 25.97 -1.57 -9.64
N GLY A 33 25.81 -2.78 -10.16
CA GLY A 33 24.53 -3.41 -10.39
C GLY A 33 24.10 -3.85 -9.00
N PHE A 34 23.01 -3.25 -8.51
CA PHE A 34 22.29 -3.79 -7.38
C PHE A 34 22.18 -5.30 -7.59
N SER A 35 22.83 -6.09 -6.73
CA SER A 35 22.64 -7.54 -6.74
C SER A 35 21.16 -7.76 -6.48
N HIS A 36 20.44 -8.16 -7.53
CA HIS A 36 19.00 -8.35 -7.49
C HIS A 36 18.67 -9.25 -6.30
N GLY A 37 17.82 -8.75 -5.39
CA GLY A 37 17.39 -9.53 -4.25
C GLY A 37 18.24 -9.43 -2.99
N GLN A 38 19.14 -8.45 -2.86
CA GLN A 38 19.83 -8.19 -1.59
C GLN A 38 19.63 -6.73 -1.12
N PRO A 39 19.63 -6.49 0.21
CA PRO A 39 19.59 -5.14 0.76
C PRO A 39 20.84 -4.36 0.37
N ASN A 40 20.69 -3.07 0.09
CA ASN A 40 21.79 -2.15 -0.07
C ASN A 40 22.54 -2.05 1.29
N PRO A 41 23.84 -2.35 1.34
CA PRO A 41 24.59 -2.43 2.59
C PRO A 41 24.75 -1.07 3.29
N THR A 42 24.60 0.04 2.55
CA THR A 42 24.72 1.40 3.08
C THR A 42 23.39 1.93 3.59
N THR A 43 22.30 1.69 2.86
CA THR A 43 20.99 2.28 3.18
C THR A 43 20.04 1.29 3.87
N GLY A 44 20.35 -0.01 3.87
CA GLY A 44 19.48 -1.07 4.35
C GLY A 44 18.25 -1.34 3.46
N ARG A 45 18.06 -0.53 2.41
CA ARG A 45 16.91 -0.57 1.50
C ARG A 45 17.05 -1.68 0.49
N MET A 46 15.94 -2.27 0.08
CA MET A 46 15.92 -3.36 -0.88
C MET A 46 14.82 -3.14 -1.92
N GLN A 47 15.15 -3.38 -3.19
CA GLN A 47 14.16 -3.47 -4.25
C GLN A 47 13.48 -4.84 -4.24
N ILE A 48 12.14 -4.82 -4.13
CA ILE A 48 11.30 -6.01 -4.09
C ILE A 48 10.71 -6.35 -5.46
N SER A 49 10.42 -5.34 -6.28
CA SER A 49 9.83 -5.51 -7.61
C SER A 49 10.85 -5.98 -8.64
N ILE A 50 10.35 -6.56 -9.74
CA ILE A 50 11.17 -6.83 -10.93
C ILE A 50 11.67 -5.50 -11.49
N ALA A 51 12.96 -5.45 -11.86
CA ALA A 51 13.59 -4.24 -12.37
C ALA A 51 13.20 -3.97 -13.82
N GLY A 52 12.98 -2.70 -14.16
CA GLY A 52 12.61 -2.26 -15.50
C GLY A 52 11.11 -2.28 -15.79
N GLU A 53 10.31 -2.86 -14.90
CA GLU A 53 8.85 -2.92 -14.99
C GLU A 53 8.22 -2.03 -13.92
N GLU A 54 7.09 -1.39 -14.25
CA GLU A 54 6.39 -0.53 -13.29
C GLU A 54 5.83 -1.35 -12.12
N ALA A 55 6.11 -0.91 -10.90
CA ALA A 55 5.63 -1.54 -9.69
C ALA A 55 5.08 -0.54 -8.67
N LEU A 56 3.84 -0.73 -8.24
CA LEU A 56 3.04 0.21 -7.48
C LEU A 56 2.43 -0.41 -6.22
N SER A 57 2.10 0.47 -5.27
CA SER A 57 1.29 0.18 -4.08
C SER A 57 1.75 -1.04 -3.25
N PRO A 58 3.03 -1.13 -2.85
CA PRO A 58 3.49 -2.27 -2.07
C PRO A 58 2.84 -2.30 -0.69
N GLN A 59 2.53 -3.51 -0.21
CA GLN A 59 1.94 -3.79 1.10
C GLN A 59 2.80 -4.75 1.90
N VAL A 60 3.12 -4.39 3.14
CA VAL A 60 3.99 -5.20 4.01
C VAL A 60 3.20 -5.96 5.08
N PHE A 61 3.51 -7.24 5.23
CA PHE A 61 2.85 -8.15 6.16
C PHE A 61 3.86 -8.87 7.05
N PRO A 62 4.44 -8.20 8.06
CA PRO A 62 5.42 -8.82 8.95
C PRO A 62 4.80 -9.86 9.89
N SER A 63 5.56 -10.87 10.27
CA SER A 63 5.23 -11.90 11.26
C SER A 63 6.49 -12.40 11.94
N GLY A 64 6.75 -11.91 13.16
CA GLY A 64 8.03 -12.13 13.83
C GLY A 64 9.17 -11.59 12.98
N GLU A 65 10.15 -12.45 12.68
CA GLU A 65 11.30 -12.10 11.83
C GLU A 65 11.04 -12.26 10.33
N SER A 66 9.88 -12.79 9.95
CA SER A 66 9.48 -12.98 8.55
C SER A 66 8.65 -11.81 8.04
N VAL A 67 8.68 -11.57 6.73
CA VAL A 67 7.80 -10.58 6.10
C VAL A 67 7.38 -11.04 4.71
N CYS A 68 6.09 -10.92 4.41
CA CYS A 68 5.56 -11.02 3.05
C CYS A 68 5.31 -9.60 2.53
N VAL A 69 5.60 -9.37 1.26
CA VAL A 69 5.29 -8.12 0.57
C VAL A 69 4.51 -8.44 -0.69
N VAL A 70 3.45 -7.69 -0.96
CA VAL A 70 2.63 -7.80 -2.17
C VAL A 70 2.57 -6.45 -2.86
N TRP A 71 2.62 -6.42 -4.19
CA TRP A 71 2.54 -5.19 -4.99
C TRP A 71 1.85 -5.44 -6.33
N SER A 72 1.41 -4.35 -6.98
CA SER A 72 0.97 -4.38 -8.38
C SER A 72 2.18 -4.20 -9.29
N GLN A 73 2.36 -5.06 -10.29
CA GLN A 73 3.48 -5.02 -11.23
C GLN A 73 2.91 -5.04 -12.66
N PHE A 74 3.37 -4.15 -13.52
CA PHE A 74 3.03 -4.20 -14.95
C PHE A 74 3.72 -5.41 -15.59
N GLU A 75 2.93 -6.30 -16.19
CA GLU A 75 3.39 -7.50 -16.89
C GLU A 75 2.33 -7.93 -17.92
N ASP A 76 2.75 -8.17 -19.15
CA ASP A 76 1.89 -8.60 -20.26
C ASP A 76 0.66 -7.70 -20.47
N ASP A 77 0.89 -6.38 -20.63
CA ASP A 77 -0.11 -5.32 -20.88
C ASP A 77 -1.10 -5.03 -19.74
N PHE A 78 -0.95 -5.67 -18.58
CA PHE A 78 -1.81 -5.45 -17.41
C PHE A 78 -1.00 -5.34 -16.13
N TYR A 79 -1.54 -4.66 -15.12
CA TYR A 79 -1.03 -4.79 -13.76
C TYR A 79 -1.44 -6.13 -13.15
N ARG A 80 -0.48 -6.88 -12.64
CA ARG A 80 -0.64 -8.17 -11.96
C ARG A 80 -0.30 -8.04 -10.49
N LEU A 81 -0.78 -8.94 -9.64
CA LEU A 81 -0.27 -9.00 -8.27
C LEU A 81 0.96 -9.90 -8.21
N PHE A 82 2.00 -9.39 -7.55
CA PHE A 82 3.20 -10.12 -7.23
C PHE A 82 3.40 -10.20 -5.73
N SER A 83 4.09 -11.24 -5.28
CA SER A 83 4.55 -11.37 -3.91
C SER A 83 6.02 -11.71 -3.81
N ARG A 84 6.59 -11.39 -2.64
CA ARG A 84 7.92 -11.79 -2.22
C ARG A 84 7.92 -12.02 -0.72
N TYR A 85 8.66 -13.02 -0.25
CA TYR A 85 8.71 -13.38 1.16
C TYR A 85 10.14 -13.46 1.68
N TRP A 86 10.37 -12.95 2.89
CA TRP A 86 11.58 -13.11 3.67
C TRP A 86 11.33 -14.06 4.83
N ASN A 87 12.15 -15.09 4.94
CA ASN A 87 11.99 -16.16 5.94
C ASN A 87 12.80 -15.96 7.24
N GLY A 88 13.42 -14.79 7.42
CA GLY A 88 14.37 -14.52 8.51
C GLY A 88 15.83 -14.48 8.06
N SER A 89 16.16 -15.15 6.94
CA SER A 89 17.54 -15.26 6.43
C SER A 89 17.72 -14.97 4.94
N GLN A 90 16.69 -15.20 4.13
CA GLN A 90 16.75 -15.02 2.69
C GLN A 90 15.41 -14.60 2.11
N TRP A 91 15.47 -13.86 1.01
CA TRP A 91 14.31 -13.48 0.20
C TRP A 91 14.03 -14.54 -0.85
N SER A 92 12.74 -14.83 -1.08
CA SER A 92 12.31 -15.55 -2.28
C SER A 92 12.59 -14.74 -3.54
N SER A 93 12.47 -15.36 -4.71
CA SER A 93 12.27 -14.61 -5.96
C SER A 93 10.88 -13.94 -5.95
N PRO A 94 10.69 -12.83 -6.68
CA PRO A 94 9.36 -12.33 -7.00
C PRO A 94 8.53 -13.40 -7.72
N ALA A 95 7.27 -13.53 -7.34
CA ALA A 95 6.34 -14.48 -7.95
C ALA A 95 4.98 -13.83 -8.19
N THR A 96 4.42 -14.02 -9.39
CA THR A 96 3.05 -13.62 -9.73
C THR A 96 2.06 -14.45 -8.92
N ILE A 97 1.08 -13.80 -8.29
CA ILE A 97 0.03 -14.42 -7.47
C ILE A 97 -1.38 -14.21 -8.02
N GLU A 98 -1.58 -13.19 -8.87
CA GLU A 98 -2.81 -12.97 -9.64
C GLU A 98 -2.45 -12.60 -11.07
N ALA A 99 -2.95 -13.38 -12.02
CA ALA A 99 -2.72 -13.23 -13.46
C ALA A 99 -4.04 -13.26 -14.27
N GLY A 100 -5.16 -12.92 -13.62
CA GLY A 100 -6.49 -12.79 -14.22
C GLY A 100 -6.57 -11.68 -15.27
N TYR A 101 -7.73 -11.57 -15.93
CA TYR A 101 -7.94 -10.59 -16.98
C TYR A 101 -8.14 -9.18 -16.38
N GLY A 102 -7.44 -8.18 -16.91
CA GLY A 102 -7.50 -6.80 -16.41
C GLY A 102 -6.43 -6.46 -15.38
N ASP A 103 -6.43 -5.20 -14.96
CA ASP A 103 -5.48 -4.66 -14.01
C ASP A 103 -5.85 -5.04 -12.57
N ALA A 104 -4.92 -5.64 -11.84
CA ALA A 104 -5.00 -5.86 -10.41
C ALA A 104 -4.28 -4.74 -9.66
N LEU A 105 -5.06 -3.77 -9.17
CA LEU A 105 -4.57 -2.51 -8.62
C LEU A 105 -4.89 -2.34 -7.13
N TYR A 106 -4.06 -1.51 -6.49
CA TYR A 106 -4.23 -1.08 -5.10
C TYR A 106 -4.41 -2.26 -4.14
N PRO A 107 -3.48 -3.23 -4.11
CA PRO A 107 -3.54 -4.29 -3.13
C PRO A 107 -3.49 -3.68 -1.73
N LEU A 108 -4.24 -4.29 -0.84
CA LEU A 108 -4.21 -4.07 0.60
C LEU A 108 -4.34 -5.43 1.29
N GLY A 109 -3.97 -5.52 2.55
CA GLY A 109 -4.12 -6.78 3.25
C GLY A 109 -4.12 -6.68 4.76
N THR A 110 -4.44 -7.80 5.39
CA THR A 110 -4.49 -7.92 6.84
C THR A 110 -4.17 -9.35 7.27
N ARG A 111 -3.97 -9.53 8.58
CA ARG A 111 -3.75 -10.84 9.21
C ARG A 111 -4.99 -11.25 9.98
N SER A 112 -5.53 -12.43 9.70
CA SER A 112 -6.66 -13.00 10.43
C SER A 112 -6.39 -14.46 10.77
N GLY A 113 -6.48 -14.85 12.04
CA GLY A 113 -6.34 -16.24 12.48
C GLY A 113 -5.03 -16.94 12.06
N GLY A 114 -3.97 -16.19 11.75
CA GLY A 114 -2.70 -16.73 11.23
C GLY A 114 -2.58 -16.69 9.70
N ALA A 115 -3.69 -16.52 8.98
CA ALA A 115 -3.72 -16.32 7.53
C ALA A 115 -3.35 -14.88 7.13
N LEU A 116 -2.78 -14.74 5.94
CA LEU A 116 -2.70 -13.49 5.20
C LEU A 116 -3.89 -13.38 4.27
N LEU A 117 -4.58 -12.24 4.32
CA LEU A 117 -5.65 -11.90 3.39
C LEU A 117 -5.22 -10.69 2.58
N VAL A 118 -5.34 -10.78 1.26
CA VAL A 118 -5.01 -9.69 0.34
C VAL A 118 -6.22 -9.42 -0.53
N ALA A 119 -6.65 -8.16 -0.57
CA ALA A 119 -7.72 -7.68 -1.44
C ALA A 119 -7.18 -6.63 -2.42
N TRP A 120 -7.79 -6.54 -3.60
CA TRP A 120 -7.42 -5.59 -4.65
C TRP A 120 -8.63 -5.19 -5.47
N THR A 121 -8.46 -4.13 -6.25
CA THR A 121 -9.41 -3.74 -7.28
C THR A 121 -8.98 -4.35 -8.61
N GLU A 122 -9.81 -5.22 -9.17
CA GLU A 122 -9.73 -5.64 -10.57
C GLU A 122 -10.36 -4.54 -11.45
N ASN A 123 -9.66 -4.10 -12.49
CA ASN A 123 -10.15 -3.13 -13.45
C ASN A 123 -9.94 -3.66 -14.88
N GLN A 124 -11.02 -3.92 -15.61
CA GLN A 124 -10.96 -4.42 -16.99
C GLN A 124 -11.15 -3.31 -18.06
N GLY A 125 -10.89 -2.05 -17.69
CA GLY A 125 -11.19 -0.89 -18.51
C GLY A 125 -12.69 -0.55 -18.52
N SER A 126 -13.05 0.61 -19.07
CA SER A 126 -14.42 1.18 -19.09
C SER A 126 -15.05 1.59 -17.74
N GLY A 127 -14.26 1.70 -16.66
CA GLY A 127 -14.72 2.28 -15.38
C GLY A 127 -15.44 1.29 -14.45
N PHE A 128 -15.32 -0.01 -14.74
CA PHE A 128 -15.98 -1.06 -13.99
C PHE A 128 -14.97 -1.82 -13.13
N GLY A 129 -14.76 -1.32 -11.91
CA GLY A 129 -13.93 -1.98 -10.91
C GLY A 129 -14.69 -3.09 -10.16
N ARG A 130 -13.95 -4.10 -9.69
CA ARG A 130 -14.46 -5.18 -8.83
C ARG A 130 -13.50 -5.46 -7.68
N ILE A 131 -14.00 -5.71 -6.48
CA ILE A 131 -13.16 -6.11 -5.34
C ILE A 131 -12.95 -7.63 -5.37
N HIS A 132 -11.69 -8.03 -5.38
CA HIS A 132 -11.25 -9.41 -5.25
C HIS A 132 -10.47 -9.63 -3.95
N MET A 133 -10.39 -10.88 -3.53
CA MET A 133 -9.59 -11.29 -2.38
C MET A 133 -8.96 -12.67 -2.60
N MET A 134 -7.77 -12.87 -2.02
CA MET A 134 -7.10 -14.16 -1.93
C MET A 134 -6.48 -14.34 -0.53
N ARG A 135 -6.15 -15.59 -0.21
CA ARG A 135 -5.68 -15.98 1.12
C ARG A 135 -4.41 -16.81 1.03
N SER A 136 -3.52 -16.61 1.97
CA SER A 136 -2.38 -17.49 2.20
C SER A 136 -2.40 -18.02 3.63
N MET A 137 -2.24 -19.33 3.77
CA MET A 137 -2.20 -20.03 5.07
C MET A 137 -0.77 -20.27 5.56
N ASP A 138 0.22 -19.91 4.77
CA ASP A 138 1.65 -20.23 4.96
C ASP A 138 2.54 -18.99 4.85
N GLN A 139 2.02 -17.85 5.30
CA GLN A 139 2.76 -16.58 5.38
C GLN A 139 3.20 -16.01 4.01
N GLY A 140 2.43 -16.29 2.97
CA GLY A 140 2.64 -15.77 1.61
C GLY A 140 3.53 -16.66 0.74
N GLN A 141 3.81 -17.90 1.17
CA GLN A 141 4.55 -18.87 0.35
C GLN A 141 3.67 -19.46 -0.76
N SER A 142 2.38 -19.67 -0.49
CA SER A 142 1.37 -20.05 -1.47
C SER A 142 0.05 -19.32 -1.23
N TRP A 143 -0.74 -19.20 -2.30
CA TRP A 143 -2.00 -18.47 -2.31
C TRP A 143 -3.13 -19.36 -2.83
N GLN A 144 -4.28 -19.29 -2.17
CA GLN A 144 -5.50 -19.93 -2.62
C GLN A 144 -6.08 -19.18 -3.83
N PRO A 145 -6.93 -19.84 -4.65
CA PRO A 145 -7.65 -19.16 -5.72
C PRO A 145 -8.38 -17.93 -5.22
N SER A 146 -8.39 -16.88 -6.04
CA SER A 146 -9.06 -15.63 -5.72
C SER A 146 -10.58 -15.76 -5.81
N GLU A 147 -11.28 -14.93 -5.03
CA GLU A 147 -12.73 -14.82 -5.06
C GLU A 147 -13.14 -13.35 -5.21
N ALA A 148 -14.23 -13.10 -5.93
CA ALA A 148 -14.81 -11.78 -6.03
C ALA A 148 -15.76 -11.49 -4.87
N LEU A 149 -15.61 -10.33 -4.25
CA LEU A 149 -16.39 -9.90 -3.10
C LEU A 149 -17.43 -8.82 -3.42
N SER A 150 -17.35 -8.17 -4.59
CA SER A 150 -18.37 -7.27 -5.12
C SER A 150 -18.98 -7.78 -6.42
N ASP A 151 -20.13 -7.22 -6.79
CA ASP A 151 -20.77 -7.50 -8.08
C ASP A 151 -19.98 -6.89 -9.24
N TRP A 152 -20.21 -7.43 -10.42
CA TRP A 152 -19.59 -6.98 -11.66
C TRP A 152 -20.21 -5.63 -12.10
N HIS A 153 -19.38 -4.70 -12.57
CA HIS A 153 -19.77 -3.37 -13.08
C HIS A 153 -20.32 -2.35 -12.07
N THR A 154 -20.09 -2.52 -10.77
CA THR A 154 -20.54 -1.52 -9.80
C THR A 154 -19.58 -0.34 -9.65
N GLY A 155 -18.46 -0.33 -10.41
CA GLY A 155 -17.41 0.67 -10.26
C GLY A 155 -16.75 0.60 -8.89
N ALA A 156 -16.64 -0.61 -8.34
CA ALA A 156 -16.11 -0.82 -7.00
C ALA A 156 -14.61 -0.50 -6.95
N GLY A 157 -14.19 0.23 -5.92
CA GLY A 157 -12.79 0.61 -5.72
C GLY A 157 -12.55 1.23 -4.35
N GLY A 158 -11.29 1.59 -4.07
CA GLY A 158 -10.92 2.23 -2.81
C GLY A 158 -11.33 1.38 -1.60
N ALA A 159 -10.79 0.17 -1.48
CA ALA A 159 -11.17 -0.75 -0.41
C ALA A 159 -10.34 -0.56 0.87
N ALA A 160 -10.94 -0.94 1.99
CA ALA A 160 -10.32 -1.04 3.30
C ALA A 160 -10.56 -2.44 3.88
N LEU A 161 -9.53 -3.07 4.45
CA LEU A 161 -9.60 -4.41 5.02
C LEU A 161 -8.92 -4.40 6.40
N ALA A 162 -9.61 -4.92 7.41
CA ALA A 162 -9.03 -5.09 8.73
C ALA A 162 -9.56 -6.34 9.41
N ALA A 163 -8.77 -6.90 10.31
CA ALA A 163 -9.10 -8.12 11.01
C ALA A 163 -8.76 -8.06 12.50
N SER A 164 -9.46 -8.89 13.28
CA SER A 164 -9.16 -9.14 14.69
C SER A 164 -9.55 -10.56 15.03
N GLY A 165 -8.58 -11.39 15.42
CA GLY A 165 -8.79 -12.83 15.50
C GLY A 165 -9.23 -13.40 14.14
N ASN A 166 -10.35 -14.14 14.13
CA ASN A 166 -10.94 -14.71 12.91
C ASN A 166 -11.90 -13.76 12.18
N ARG A 167 -12.21 -12.59 12.76
CA ARG A 167 -13.06 -11.61 12.12
C ARG A 167 -12.27 -10.89 11.04
N VAL A 168 -12.89 -10.73 9.88
CA VAL A 168 -12.42 -9.90 8.78
C VAL A 168 -13.54 -8.93 8.41
N CYS A 169 -13.21 -7.68 8.22
CA CYS A 169 -14.13 -6.65 7.77
C CYS A 169 -13.57 -6.02 6.50
N LEU A 170 -14.45 -5.79 5.53
CA LEU A 170 -14.15 -5.18 4.25
C LEU A 170 -15.13 -4.03 4.03
N ALA A 171 -14.60 -2.87 3.68
CA ALA A 171 -15.38 -1.74 3.18
C ALA A 171 -14.83 -1.29 1.83
N TRP A 172 -15.69 -0.78 0.94
CA TRP A 172 -15.28 -0.25 -0.35
C TRP A 172 -16.27 0.81 -0.82
N THR A 173 -15.88 1.54 -1.85
CA THR A 173 -16.76 2.50 -2.54
C THR A 173 -17.31 1.90 -3.81
N ASP A 174 -18.55 2.23 -4.12
CA ASP A 174 -19.33 1.65 -5.20
C ASP A 174 -20.15 2.72 -5.90
N SER A 175 -20.05 2.84 -7.22
CA SER A 175 -20.71 3.89 -8.02
C SER A 175 -21.97 3.42 -8.74
N SER A 176 -22.49 2.21 -8.45
CA SER A 176 -23.69 1.64 -9.09
C SER A 176 -24.94 2.53 -8.97
N SER A 177 -25.01 3.38 -7.94
CA SER A 177 -26.12 4.32 -7.71
C SER A 177 -25.92 5.71 -8.31
N GLY A 178 -24.85 5.94 -9.08
CA GLY A 178 -24.49 7.24 -9.67
C GLY A 178 -23.69 8.16 -8.74
N LEU A 179 -23.64 7.86 -7.44
CA LEU A 179 -22.71 8.42 -6.45
C LEU A 179 -21.86 7.29 -5.88
N MET A 180 -20.64 7.61 -5.43
CA MET A 180 -19.78 6.67 -4.71
C MET A 180 -20.34 6.40 -3.30
N ALA A 181 -21.03 5.28 -3.13
CA ALA A 181 -21.61 4.84 -1.87
C ALA A 181 -20.66 3.89 -1.13
N LEU A 182 -20.66 3.94 0.21
CA LEU A 182 -19.90 2.99 1.02
C LEU A 182 -20.64 1.68 1.18
N ARG A 183 -19.93 0.58 0.89
CA ARG A 183 -20.38 -0.79 1.08
C ARG A 183 -19.54 -1.48 2.13
N TYR A 184 -20.12 -2.50 2.75
CA TYR A 184 -19.49 -3.26 3.83
C TYR A 184 -19.90 -4.73 3.83
N LYS A 185 -18.92 -5.59 4.10
CA LYS A 185 -19.10 -7.01 4.43
C LYS A 185 -18.21 -7.39 5.60
N THR A 186 -18.64 -8.41 6.34
CA THR A 186 -17.80 -9.03 7.37
C THR A 186 -17.82 -10.55 7.24
N SER A 187 -16.71 -11.16 7.64
CA SER A 187 -16.57 -12.59 7.81
C SER A 187 -16.18 -12.87 9.27
N LEU A 188 -16.67 -13.96 9.83
CA LEU A 188 -16.35 -14.44 11.17
C LEU A 188 -15.33 -15.59 11.18
N ASP A 189 -14.92 -16.03 9.99
CA ASP A 189 -14.18 -17.27 9.75
C ASP A 189 -13.03 -17.05 8.77
N GLN A 190 -12.26 -15.97 9.00
CA GLN A 190 -11.03 -15.66 8.25
C GLN A 190 -11.28 -15.43 6.75
N GLY A 191 -12.42 -14.84 6.41
CA GLY A 191 -12.78 -14.52 5.02
C GLY A 191 -13.27 -15.71 4.22
N THR A 192 -13.64 -16.84 4.85
CA THR A 192 -14.16 -18.02 4.11
C THR A 192 -15.63 -17.87 3.75
N VAL A 193 -16.45 -17.26 4.62
CA VAL A 193 -17.84 -16.92 4.38
C VAL A 193 -18.07 -15.45 4.76
N TRP A 194 -18.70 -14.71 3.86
CA TRP A 194 -19.01 -13.30 4.03
C TRP A 194 -20.50 -13.10 4.24
N THR A 195 -20.87 -12.10 5.04
CA THR A 195 -22.25 -11.63 5.13
C THR A 195 -22.73 -11.07 3.79
N ALA A 196 -24.04 -10.91 3.66
CA ALA A 196 -24.62 -10.05 2.64
C ALA A 196 -24.02 -8.62 2.73
N GLU A 197 -23.97 -7.95 1.58
CA GLU A 197 -23.53 -6.55 1.50
C GLU A 197 -24.46 -5.64 2.30
N LYS A 198 -23.86 -4.69 3.01
CA LYS A 198 -24.57 -3.59 3.68
C LYS A 198 -24.09 -2.27 3.11
N SER A 199 -24.99 -1.30 2.98
CA SER A 199 -24.58 0.09 2.78
C SER A 199 -24.22 0.72 4.11
N LEU A 200 -23.04 1.34 4.19
CA LEU A 200 -22.69 2.23 5.29
C LEU A 200 -22.95 3.67 4.85
N ALA A 201 -23.40 4.51 5.79
CA ALA A 201 -23.56 5.96 5.62
C ALA A 201 -24.24 6.40 4.31
N VAL A 202 -25.52 6.79 4.37
CA VAL A 202 -26.15 7.50 3.25
C VAL A 202 -25.67 8.96 3.27
N SER A 203 -24.88 9.35 2.27
CA SER A 203 -24.48 10.74 2.04
C SER A 203 -25.23 11.32 0.84
N SER A 204 -25.32 12.66 0.80
CA SER A 204 -25.89 13.39 -0.34
C SER A 204 -24.90 13.59 -1.49
N GLN A 205 -23.63 13.20 -1.32
CA GLN A 205 -22.54 13.28 -2.29
C GLN A 205 -21.61 12.06 -2.13
N ASP A 206 -20.53 12.02 -2.92
CA ASP A 206 -19.56 10.93 -2.91
C ASP A 206 -18.92 10.70 -1.54
N CYS A 207 -18.81 9.42 -1.19
CA CYS A 207 -17.93 8.93 -0.14
C CYS A 207 -16.70 8.28 -0.80
N ARG A 208 -15.49 8.65 -0.36
CA ARG A 208 -14.22 8.19 -0.95
C ARG A 208 -13.23 7.73 0.11
N HIS A 209 -12.23 6.97 -0.33
CA HIS A 209 -11.09 6.52 0.49
C HIS A 209 -11.47 6.01 1.89
N PRO A 210 -12.33 4.97 2.00
CA PRO A 210 -12.58 4.37 3.30
C PRO A 210 -11.28 3.82 3.88
N THR A 211 -11.19 3.91 5.20
CA THR A 211 -10.15 3.29 6.02
C THR A 211 -10.83 2.63 7.21
N MET A 212 -10.24 1.57 7.75
CA MET A 212 -10.86 0.85 8.86
C MET A 212 -9.86 0.17 9.79
N CYS A 213 -10.30 -0.04 11.03
CA CYS A 213 -9.60 -0.90 11.99
C CYS A 213 -10.61 -1.70 12.81
N VAL A 214 -10.18 -2.84 13.35
CA VAL A 214 -11.02 -3.76 14.12
C VAL A 214 -10.31 -4.16 15.40
N SER A 215 -11.03 -4.14 16.52
CA SER A 215 -10.52 -4.56 17.83
C SER A 215 -11.59 -5.36 18.57
N GLY A 216 -11.45 -6.68 18.55
CA GLY A 216 -12.44 -7.61 19.07
C GLY A 216 -13.77 -7.55 18.30
N ASN A 217 -14.83 -7.14 18.97
CA ASN A 217 -16.16 -6.93 18.38
C ASN A 217 -16.40 -5.52 17.83
N GLN A 218 -15.43 -4.62 18.00
CA GLN A 218 -15.55 -3.22 17.60
C GLN A 218 -14.98 -3.02 16.21
N VAL A 219 -15.75 -2.37 15.35
CA VAL A 219 -15.38 -2.03 13.98
C VAL A 219 -15.47 -0.54 13.82
N TYR A 220 -14.44 0.05 13.25
CA TYR A 220 -14.30 1.49 13.06
C TYR A 220 -14.04 1.77 11.59
N VAL A 221 -14.85 2.63 10.98
CA VAL A 221 -14.71 3.01 9.57
C VAL A 221 -14.68 4.52 9.48
N ALA A 222 -13.70 5.06 8.79
CA ALA A 222 -13.62 6.47 8.44
C ALA A 222 -13.49 6.63 6.92
N TRP A 223 -13.91 7.77 6.38
CA TRP A 223 -13.91 8.05 4.94
C TRP A 223 -13.90 9.56 4.68
N GLU A 224 -13.61 9.94 3.44
CA GLU A 224 -13.83 11.29 2.92
C GLU A 224 -15.28 11.43 2.46
N ASP A 225 -15.98 12.43 2.97
CA ASP A 225 -17.36 12.72 2.62
C ASP A 225 -17.47 14.09 1.95
N TRP A 226 -17.97 14.12 0.71
CA TRP A 226 -17.99 15.32 -0.14
C TRP A 226 -19.28 16.14 0.00
N ARG A 227 -20.12 15.86 1.02
CA ARG A 227 -21.43 16.51 1.18
C ARG A 227 -21.40 18.03 1.33
N HIS A 228 -20.23 18.60 1.63
CA HIS A 228 -20.04 20.03 1.88
C HIS A 228 -19.36 20.77 0.72
N GLY A 229 -19.04 20.10 -0.40
CA GLY A 229 -18.35 20.67 -1.57
C GLY A 229 -16.85 20.38 -1.61
N GLN A 230 -16.27 20.06 -0.46
CA GLN A 230 -14.89 19.62 -0.22
C GLN A 230 -14.94 18.38 0.68
N PRO A 231 -13.90 17.53 0.65
CA PRO A 231 -13.87 16.34 1.48
C PRO A 231 -13.68 16.70 2.95
N GLU A 232 -14.50 16.07 3.78
CA GLU A 232 -14.38 16.09 5.23
C GLU A 232 -14.25 14.67 5.76
N ILE A 233 -13.54 14.46 6.87
CA ILE A 233 -13.38 13.12 7.43
C ILE A 233 -14.61 12.77 8.26
N TYR A 234 -15.35 11.75 7.83
CA TYR A 234 -16.47 11.18 8.57
C TYR A 234 -16.12 9.81 9.12
N TYR A 235 -16.88 9.40 10.14
CA TYR A 235 -16.64 8.17 10.87
C TYR A 235 -17.94 7.52 11.35
N GLN A 236 -17.94 6.19 11.39
CA GLN A 236 -18.91 5.35 12.09
C GLN A 236 -18.21 4.22 12.86
N ARG A 237 -18.87 3.78 13.93
CA ARG A 237 -18.46 2.60 14.69
C ARG A 237 -19.59 1.60 14.84
N SER A 238 -19.22 0.33 14.89
CA SER A 238 -20.06 -0.76 15.37
C SER A 238 -19.41 -1.36 16.61
N LEU A 239 -20.21 -1.65 17.63
CA LEU A 239 -19.77 -2.29 18.88
C LEU A 239 -20.25 -3.75 18.97
N ASP A 240 -20.91 -4.25 17.93
CA ASP A 240 -21.60 -5.53 17.87
C ASP A 240 -21.30 -6.27 16.56
N ASN A 241 -20.02 -6.31 16.18
CA ASN A 241 -19.54 -7.14 15.07
C ASN A 241 -20.02 -6.70 13.68
N GLY A 242 -20.27 -5.41 13.47
CA GLY A 242 -20.86 -4.88 12.24
C GLY A 242 -22.36 -5.13 12.13
N GLY A 243 -23.02 -5.50 13.25
CA GLY A 243 -24.46 -5.73 13.33
C GLY A 243 -25.23 -4.42 13.17
N THR A 244 -24.98 -3.49 14.09
CA THR A 244 -25.50 -2.13 14.14
C THR A 244 -24.37 -1.10 14.09
N TRP A 245 -24.67 0.09 13.61
CA TRP A 245 -23.71 1.17 13.43
C TRP A 245 -24.21 2.46 14.07
N SER A 246 -23.28 3.26 14.58
CA SER A 246 -23.57 4.62 15.02
C SER A 246 -24.00 5.51 13.84
N SER A 247 -24.52 6.70 14.13
CA SER A 247 -24.65 7.75 13.12
C SER A 247 -23.27 8.16 12.59
N ALA A 248 -23.23 8.57 11.31
CA ALA A 248 -22.05 9.23 10.73
C ALA A 248 -21.74 10.53 11.48
N THR A 249 -20.49 10.71 11.88
CA THR A 249 -20.04 11.88 12.62
C THR A 249 -18.79 12.46 11.96
N ALA A 250 -18.75 13.79 11.79
CA ALA A 250 -17.57 14.48 11.29
C ALA A 250 -16.45 14.46 12.35
N MET A 251 -15.25 14.09 11.92
CA MET A 251 -14.05 13.97 12.74
C MET A 251 -13.07 15.12 12.51
N SER A 252 -13.07 15.72 11.32
CA SER A 252 -12.43 17.00 10.98
C SER A 252 -13.30 18.19 11.42
N VAL A 253 -12.79 19.43 11.29
CA VAL A 253 -13.66 20.62 11.40
C VAL A 253 -14.32 20.78 10.04
N VAL A 254 -15.64 20.93 10.00
CA VAL A 254 -16.34 21.25 8.76
C VAL A 254 -16.16 22.74 8.47
N ASP A 255 -15.22 23.06 7.59
CA ASP A 255 -14.93 24.43 7.17
C ASP A 255 -14.53 24.48 5.69
N SER A 256 -13.89 25.54 5.20
CA SER A 256 -13.55 25.69 3.78
C SER A 256 -12.29 24.92 3.35
N PHE A 257 -11.61 24.22 4.26
CA PHE A 257 -10.40 23.49 3.96
C PHE A 257 -10.69 22.00 3.77
N ALA A 258 -10.01 21.39 2.80
CA ALA A 258 -10.15 19.96 2.56
C ALA A 258 -9.48 19.15 3.68
N SER A 259 -10.17 18.11 4.16
CA SER A 259 -9.59 17.07 4.99
C SER A 259 -9.61 15.75 4.24
N GLU A 260 -8.44 15.19 3.95
CA GLU A 260 -8.25 14.11 2.99
C GLU A 260 -7.37 12.97 3.52
N ARG A 261 -7.44 11.83 2.83
CA ARG A 261 -6.57 10.66 3.02
C ARG A 261 -6.57 10.14 4.45
N PRO A 262 -7.74 9.77 5.00
CA PRO A 262 -7.81 9.27 6.35
C PRO A 262 -7.08 7.92 6.49
N ALA A 263 -6.37 7.74 7.60
CA ALA A 263 -5.87 6.44 8.02
C ALA A 263 -6.20 6.20 9.49
N ILE A 264 -6.63 4.99 9.83
CA ILE A 264 -7.07 4.64 11.19
C ILE A 264 -6.39 3.37 11.68
N ALA A 265 -5.97 3.39 12.95
CA ALA A 265 -5.52 2.20 13.66
C ALA A 265 -6.14 2.16 15.06
N CYS A 266 -6.32 0.94 15.57
CA CYS A 266 -6.80 0.74 16.92
C CYS A 266 -6.14 -0.45 17.60
N SER A 267 -6.09 -0.37 18.93
CA SER A 267 -5.59 -1.40 19.82
C SER A 267 -6.42 -1.36 21.11
N GLY A 268 -7.20 -2.41 21.35
CA GLY A 268 -8.17 -2.42 22.45
C GLY A 268 -9.22 -1.31 22.31
N GLN A 269 -9.24 -0.38 23.26
CA GLN A 269 -10.13 0.79 23.30
C GLN A 269 -9.49 2.05 22.73
N VAL A 270 -8.20 1.99 22.37
CA VAL A 270 -7.48 3.13 21.80
C VAL A 270 -7.68 3.16 20.31
N ILE A 271 -8.06 4.33 19.79
CA ILE A 271 -8.27 4.58 18.37
C ILE A 271 -7.49 5.83 18.00
N CYS A 272 -6.72 5.78 16.93
CA CYS A 272 -6.05 6.92 16.33
C CYS A 272 -6.47 7.02 14.87
N LEU A 273 -7.09 8.14 14.52
CA LEU A 273 -7.44 8.50 13.15
C LEU A 273 -6.62 9.72 12.76
N VAL A 274 -5.90 9.61 11.65
CA VAL A 274 -5.03 10.65 11.08
C VAL A 274 -5.54 11.05 9.70
N TRP A 275 -5.30 12.30 9.31
CA TRP A 275 -5.63 12.82 7.98
C TRP A 275 -4.73 13.99 7.61
N GLN A 276 -4.68 14.29 6.31
CA GLN A 276 -4.13 15.54 5.80
C GLN A 276 -5.22 16.62 5.86
N GLU A 277 -4.89 17.78 6.41
CA GLU A 277 -5.76 18.95 6.42
C GLU A 277 -5.09 20.06 5.62
N ASP A 278 -5.77 20.57 4.59
CA ASP A 278 -5.30 21.75 3.88
C ASP A 278 -5.43 22.98 4.79
N THR A 279 -4.54 23.95 4.62
CA THR A 279 -4.63 25.22 5.35
C THR A 279 -4.30 26.39 4.42
N LEU A 280 -4.41 27.63 4.92
CA LEU A 280 -4.03 28.83 4.17
C LEU A 280 -2.55 28.87 3.78
N THR A 281 -1.69 28.17 4.52
CA THR A 281 -0.24 28.22 4.34
C THR A 281 0.29 26.89 3.81
N ASN A 282 0.17 25.84 4.62
CA ASN A 282 0.80 24.55 4.41
C ASN A 282 -0.15 23.43 4.81
N PRO A 283 -0.14 22.28 4.12
CA PRO A 283 -0.89 21.13 4.60
C PRO A 283 -0.39 20.73 6.01
N ALA A 284 -1.32 20.30 6.84
CA ALA A 284 -1.08 19.84 8.20
C ALA A 284 -1.42 18.36 8.33
N LEU A 285 -0.63 17.63 9.13
CA LEU A 285 -0.97 16.28 9.54
C LEU A 285 -1.72 16.34 10.86
N MET A 286 -3.00 15.96 10.81
CA MET A 286 -3.89 15.99 11.97
C MET A 286 -4.07 14.59 12.55
N ILE A 287 -4.30 14.52 13.86
CA ILE A 287 -4.69 13.29 14.54
C ILE A 287 -5.81 13.56 15.53
N ILE A 288 -6.76 12.63 15.57
CA ILE A 288 -7.75 12.53 16.63
C ILE A 288 -7.65 11.17 17.30
N ARG A 289 -7.65 11.18 18.63
CA ARG A 289 -7.43 10.00 19.46
C ARG A 289 -8.57 9.78 20.44
N SER A 290 -9.01 8.53 20.57
CA SER A 290 -9.89 8.07 21.64
C SER A 290 -9.18 7.02 22.49
N THR A 291 -9.50 6.98 23.78
CA THR A 291 -9.06 5.93 24.73
C THR A 291 -10.23 5.14 25.33
N ASN A 292 -11.45 5.40 24.86
CA ASN A 292 -12.69 4.84 25.40
C ASN A 292 -13.61 4.34 24.28
N GLY A 293 -13.01 3.70 23.27
CA GLY A 293 -13.72 3.04 22.18
C GLY A 293 -14.44 4.00 21.24
N GLY A 294 -14.01 5.26 21.18
CA GLY A 294 -14.62 6.30 20.35
C GLY A 294 -15.78 7.04 21.01
N SER A 295 -15.87 7.02 22.34
CA SER A 295 -16.92 7.73 23.09
C SER A 295 -16.56 9.20 23.32
N SER A 296 -15.27 9.52 23.46
CA SER A 296 -14.73 10.87 23.44
C SER A 296 -13.38 10.91 22.73
N TRP A 297 -13.00 12.11 22.30
CA TRP A 297 -11.88 12.30 21.38
C TRP A 297 -11.02 13.50 21.78
N THR A 298 -9.72 13.42 21.51
CA THR A 298 -8.76 14.52 21.65
C THR A 298 -8.07 14.74 20.32
N ARG A 299 -8.16 15.95 19.78
CA ARG A 299 -7.54 16.36 18.51
C ARG A 299 -6.25 17.13 18.76
N ARG A 300 -5.28 16.98 17.86
CA ARG A 300 -4.09 17.85 17.76
C ARG A 300 -3.54 17.85 16.33
N LYS A 301 -2.69 18.84 16.05
CA LYS A 301 -1.78 18.85 14.91
C LYS A 301 -0.49 18.10 15.28
N LEU A 302 -0.04 17.18 14.43
CA LEU A 302 1.22 16.45 14.61
C LEU A 302 2.38 17.10 13.86
N ALA A 303 2.14 17.55 12.64
CA ALA A 303 3.16 18.15 11.78
C ALA A 303 2.53 19.18 10.83
N GLU A 304 3.37 20.06 10.32
CA GLU A 304 3.07 21.02 9.25
C GLU A 304 4.36 21.22 8.47
N ALA A 305 4.30 21.23 7.14
CA ALA A 305 5.48 21.31 6.30
C ALA A 305 5.24 22.13 5.04
N GLU A 306 6.25 22.88 4.60
CA GLU A 306 6.23 23.54 3.30
C GLU A 306 6.19 22.50 2.17
N GLY A 307 5.21 22.63 1.28
CA GLY A 307 5.00 21.68 0.17
C GLY A 307 3.85 20.71 0.45
N SER A 308 4.15 19.42 0.53
CA SER A 308 3.15 18.34 0.55
C SER A 308 3.33 17.46 1.79
N LEU A 309 2.23 17.17 2.49
CA LEU A 309 2.14 16.13 3.52
C LEU A 309 1.09 15.13 3.07
N VAL A 310 1.50 14.03 2.45
CA VAL A 310 0.56 13.15 1.76
C VAL A 310 0.61 11.71 2.22
N SER A 311 -0.56 11.07 2.13
CA SER A 311 -0.76 9.62 2.24
C SER A 311 -0.34 9.05 3.59
N PRO A 312 -0.93 9.52 4.71
CA PRO A 312 -0.60 9.00 6.02
C PRO A 312 -1.01 7.53 6.13
N VAL A 313 -0.20 6.75 6.83
CA VAL A 313 -0.49 5.35 7.17
C VAL A 313 -0.16 5.13 8.64
N ILE A 314 -1.02 4.39 9.35
CA ILE A 314 -0.86 4.16 10.78
C ILE A 314 -1.08 2.68 11.11
N ALA A 315 -0.23 2.14 11.98
CA ALA A 315 -0.34 0.79 12.50
C ALA A 315 -0.24 0.83 14.03
N ALA A 316 -0.94 -0.10 14.70
CA ALA A 316 -0.96 -0.22 16.16
C ALA A 316 -0.76 -1.67 16.59
N ASP A 317 0.05 -1.86 17.63
CA ASP A 317 0.23 -3.12 18.34
C ASP A 317 0.39 -2.84 19.84
N GLY A 318 -0.63 -3.18 20.62
CA GLY A 318 -0.68 -2.83 22.05
C GLY A 318 -0.57 -1.31 22.25
N ASN A 319 0.43 -0.89 23.03
CA ASN A 319 0.70 0.52 23.30
C ASN A 319 1.65 1.16 22.26
N GLN A 320 2.21 0.37 21.34
CA GLN A 320 3.08 0.88 20.30
C GLN A 320 2.26 1.26 19.08
N MET A 321 2.54 2.43 18.52
CA MET A 321 1.94 2.89 17.28
C MET A 321 3.01 3.48 16.38
N VAL A 322 2.85 3.30 15.08
CA VAL A 322 3.77 3.79 14.07
C VAL A 322 2.94 4.53 13.03
N LEU A 323 3.37 5.74 12.68
CA LEU A 323 2.72 6.61 11.71
C LEU A 323 3.75 6.98 10.64
N GLY A 324 3.43 6.72 9.39
CA GLY A 324 4.24 7.08 8.24
C GLY A 324 3.52 8.10 7.38
N PHE A 325 4.25 9.05 6.80
CA PHE A 325 3.71 10.01 5.84
C PHE A 325 4.82 10.51 4.92
N ILE A 326 4.46 11.01 3.75
CA ILE A 326 5.42 11.63 2.84
C ILE A 326 5.43 13.13 3.09
N GLU A 327 6.60 13.69 3.32
CA GLU A 327 6.83 15.11 3.48
C GLU A 327 7.67 15.67 2.34
N GLY A 328 7.25 16.81 1.79
CA GLY A 328 7.93 17.51 0.68
C GLY A 328 7.50 17.04 -0.70
N ASN A 329 8.12 17.61 -1.74
CA ASN A 329 7.79 17.35 -3.14
C ASN A 329 9.04 16.99 -3.97
N GLY A 330 8.83 16.18 -5.00
CA GLY A 330 9.88 15.80 -5.96
C GLY A 330 11.12 15.20 -5.27
N PRO A 331 12.35 15.58 -5.67
CA PRO A 331 13.59 15.02 -5.13
C PRO A 331 13.80 15.25 -3.63
N ALA A 332 13.10 16.21 -3.03
CA ALA A 332 13.18 16.51 -1.60
C ALA A 332 12.15 15.73 -0.77
N ALA A 333 11.31 14.91 -1.42
CA ALA A 333 10.31 14.10 -0.74
C ALA A 333 10.98 13.04 0.14
N ARG A 334 10.44 12.89 1.35
CA ARG A 334 10.92 11.93 2.35
C ARG A 334 9.75 11.20 2.98
N LEU A 335 9.89 9.89 3.17
CA LEU A 335 9.00 9.10 4.00
C LEU A 335 9.44 9.28 5.44
N GLU A 336 8.67 10.04 6.22
CA GLU A 336 8.87 10.22 7.65
C GLU A 336 8.13 9.15 8.44
N ILE A 337 8.75 8.66 9.51
CA ILE A 337 8.16 7.70 10.42
C ILE A 337 8.20 8.26 11.83
N LEU A 338 7.02 8.40 12.44
CA LEU A 338 6.84 8.72 13.84
C LEU A 338 6.46 7.47 14.62
N LYS A 339 6.94 7.39 15.87
CA LYS A 339 6.59 6.32 16.80
C LYS A 339 5.96 6.88 18.06
N SER A 340 4.98 6.16 18.58
CA SER A 340 4.43 6.33 19.91
C SER A 340 4.62 5.06 20.72
N SER A 341 4.97 5.20 22.00
CA SER A 341 5.08 4.08 22.95
C SER A 341 4.04 4.17 24.09
N ASP A 342 3.13 5.15 24.02
CA ASP A 342 2.14 5.49 25.04
C ASP A 342 0.71 5.52 24.46
N SER A 343 0.45 4.58 23.53
CA SER A 343 -0.85 4.42 22.86
C SER A 343 -1.28 5.68 22.12
N GLY A 344 -0.36 6.31 21.40
CA GLY A 344 -0.61 7.52 20.64
C GLY A 344 -0.81 8.75 21.52
N GLN A 345 -0.33 8.82 22.76
CA GLN A 345 -0.42 10.05 23.55
C GLN A 345 0.71 11.02 23.20
N THR A 346 1.91 10.56 22.92
CA THR A 346 3.05 11.34 22.42
C THR A 346 3.66 10.65 21.20
N TRP A 347 4.25 11.44 20.32
CA TRP A 347 4.88 10.99 19.08
C TRP A 347 6.27 11.62 18.96
N SER A 348 7.24 10.83 18.53
CA SER A 348 8.59 11.30 18.23
C SER A 348 9.04 10.76 16.89
N SER A 349 9.94 11.48 16.21
CA SER A 349 10.62 10.97 15.03
C SER A 349 11.31 9.64 15.36
N PHE A 350 11.19 8.68 14.45
CA PHE A 350 11.73 7.34 14.58
C PHE A 350 12.70 7.01 13.45
N ASP A 351 12.31 7.28 12.20
CA ASP A 351 13.12 6.99 11.02
C ASP A 351 12.70 7.88 9.85
N SER A 352 13.57 8.06 8.86
CA SER A 352 13.23 8.77 7.63
C SER A 352 13.95 8.23 6.40
N TYR A 353 13.24 8.16 5.28
CA TYR A 353 13.77 7.68 4.00
C TYR A 353 13.62 8.74 2.92
N SER A 354 14.74 9.33 2.50
CA SER A 354 14.77 10.22 1.34
C SER A 354 14.58 9.44 0.04
N ALA A 355 13.85 10.02 -0.90
CA ALA A 355 13.87 9.56 -2.29
C ALA A 355 15.29 9.64 -2.88
N ASP A 356 15.58 8.85 -3.90
CA ASP A 356 16.77 9.09 -4.71
C ASP A 356 16.67 10.47 -5.39
N PRO A 357 17.80 11.15 -5.70
CA PRO A 357 17.77 12.39 -6.46
C PRO A 357 17.00 12.19 -7.77
N ALA A 358 15.95 13.00 -8.01
CA ALA A 358 14.98 12.90 -9.11
C ALA A 358 13.80 11.91 -8.94
N ALA A 359 13.68 11.25 -7.79
CA ALA A 359 12.60 10.32 -7.51
C ALA A 359 11.41 10.96 -6.76
N TRP A 360 10.23 10.39 -6.95
CA TRP A 360 9.01 10.73 -6.20
C TRP A 360 8.60 9.51 -5.36
N LEU A 361 8.11 9.73 -4.15
CA LEU A 361 7.58 8.68 -3.29
C LEU A 361 6.07 8.54 -3.50
N GLY A 362 5.62 7.29 -3.67
CA GLY A 362 4.21 6.92 -3.74
C GLY A 362 3.71 6.29 -2.44
N LEU A 363 2.45 5.85 -2.44
CA LEU A 363 1.72 5.32 -1.28
C LEU A 363 2.58 4.38 -0.40
N PRO A 364 2.93 4.79 0.83
CA PRO A 364 3.69 3.94 1.73
C PRO A 364 2.79 2.87 2.35
N SER A 365 3.41 1.80 2.84
CA SER A 365 2.79 0.79 3.70
C SER A 365 3.70 0.55 4.91
N LEU A 366 3.10 0.44 6.09
CA LEU A 366 3.80 0.18 7.34
C LEU A 366 3.29 -1.11 7.97
N GLY A 367 4.22 -1.84 8.57
CA GLY A 367 3.90 -3.00 9.41
C GLY A 367 4.86 -3.07 10.59
N ALA A 368 4.39 -3.65 11.69
CA ALA A 368 5.25 -3.95 12.84
C ALA A 368 5.01 -5.37 13.32
N ALA A 369 6.08 -6.08 13.67
CA ALA A 369 5.99 -7.37 14.34
C ALA A 369 7.25 -7.62 15.18
N GLY A 370 7.09 -8.13 16.40
CA GLY A 370 8.23 -8.48 17.26
C GLY A 370 9.17 -7.32 17.58
N GLY A 371 8.66 -6.07 17.60
CA GLY A 371 9.45 -4.86 17.79
C GLY A 371 10.21 -4.37 16.54
N ILE A 372 10.10 -5.07 15.41
CA ILE A 372 10.67 -4.67 14.12
C ILE A 372 9.62 -3.87 13.36
N ILE A 373 10.02 -2.72 12.83
CA ILE A 373 9.17 -1.87 11.97
C ILE A 373 9.62 -2.04 10.52
N TYR A 374 8.66 -2.28 9.64
CA TYR A 374 8.83 -2.42 8.20
C TYR A 374 8.13 -1.27 7.50
N ALA A 375 8.79 -0.71 6.49
CA ALA A 375 8.24 0.30 5.61
C ALA A 375 8.46 -0.13 4.16
N ALA A 376 7.41 -0.13 3.36
CA ALA A 376 7.52 -0.25 1.91
C ALA A 376 6.91 0.97 1.23
N TRP A 377 7.44 1.31 0.07
CA TRP A 377 6.96 2.45 -0.70
C TRP A 377 7.27 2.26 -2.18
N CYS A 378 6.51 2.96 -3.01
CA CYS A 378 6.80 3.10 -4.42
C CYS A 378 7.77 4.27 -4.62
N GLN A 379 8.76 4.11 -5.49
CA GLN A 379 9.70 5.15 -5.87
C GLN A 379 9.73 5.30 -7.39
N HIS A 380 9.48 6.51 -7.88
CA HIS A 380 9.55 6.85 -9.30
C HIS A 380 11.00 7.18 -9.72
N HIS A 381 11.40 6.82 -10.94
CA HIS A 381 12.68 7.18 -11.56
C HIS A 381 12.50 7.36 -13.07
N SER A 382 13.55 7.78 -13.78
CA SER A 382 13.50 8.05 -15.23
C SER A 382 13.07 6.86 -16.10
N GLN A 383 13.07 5.64 -15.56
CA GLN A 383 12.68 4.41 -16.26
C GLN A 383 11.38 3.78 -15.73
N GLY A 384 10.62 4.46 -14.85
CA GLY A 384 9.35 3.95 -14.31
C GLY A 384 9.29 3.95 -12.78
N PHE A 385 8.52 3.03 -12.21
CA PHE A 385 8.28 2.91 -10.78
C PHE A 385 8.86 1.60 -10.23
N SER A 386 9.58 1.65 -9.10
CA SER A 386 9.96 0.46 -8.35
C SER A 386 9.35 0.45 -6.97
N SER A 387 9.02 -0.75 -6.49
CA SER A 387 8.62 -0.95 -5.11
C SER A 387 9.86 -1.33 -4.28
N LEU A 388 10.01 -0.65 -3.14
CA LEU A 388 11.12 -0.77 -2.20
C LEU A 388 10.61 -1.20 -0.82
N ILE A 389 11.50 -1.80 -0.02
CA ILE A 389 11.28 -2.07 1.40
C ILE A 389 12.51 -1.70 2.23
N SER A 390 12.28 -1.25 3.45
CA SER A 390 13.25 -1.13 4.53
C SER A 390 12.66 -1.65 5.84
N ARG A 391 13.53 -1.92 6.81
CA ARG A 391 13.13 -2.27 8.19
C ARG A 391 14.11 -1.73 9.22
N ASN A 392 13.66 -1.62 10.46
CA ASN A 392 14.49 -1.28 11.61
C ASN A 392 14.39 -2.40 12.67
N PRO A 393 15.51 -3.08 13.03
CA PRO A 393 16.87 -2.91 12.51
C PRO A 393 17.01 -3.41 11.05
N PRO A 394 17.97 -2.89 10.26
CA PRO A 394 18.09 -3.18 8.83
C PRO A 394 18.26 -4.67 8.52
N PHE A 395 17.94 -5.07 7.29
CA PHE A 395 18.24 -6.41 6.81
C PHE A 395 19.76 -6.65 6.92
N ALA A 396 20.17 -7.77 7.51
CA ALA A 396 21.59 -8.07 7.67
C ALA A 396 22.24 -8.16 6.28
N PRO A 397 23.38 -7.47 6.03
CA PRO A 397 24.13 -7.68 4.80
C PRO A 397 24.63 -9.14 4.77
N PRO A 398 24.80 -9.74 3.58
CA PRO A 398 25.35 -11.08 3.48
C PRO A 398 26.69 -11.15 4.22
N ALA A 399 26.88 -12.19 5.02
CA ALA A 399 28.16 -12.48 5.65
C ALA A 399 29.16 -12.82 4.54
N TYR A 400 29.99 -11.86 4.13
CA TYR A 400 31.16 -12.19 3.33
C TYR A 400 32.12 -12.95 4.25
N PRO A 401 32.49 -14.20 3.96
CA PRO A 401 33.61 -14.81 4.66
C PRO A 401 34.82 -13.93 4.40
N LEU A 402 35.43 -13.41 5.46
CA LEU A 402 36.71 -12.73 5.38
C LEU A 402 37.68 -13.68 4.68
N LEU A 403 38.01 -13.38 3.43
CA LEU A 403 39.15 -14.00 2.78
C LEU A 403 40.38 -13.45 3.50
N LEU A 404 40.85 -14.17 4.51
CA LEU A 404 42.19 -13.99 5.07
C LEU A 404 43.18 -14.37 3.97
N ILE A 405 43.61 -13.36 3.20
CA ILE A 405 44.79 -13.49 2.35
C ILE A 405 45.98 -13.43 3.30
N TYR A 406 46.61 -14.58 3.54
CA TYR A 406 47.90 -14.70 4.23
C TYR A 406 49.06 -14.45 3.27
#